data_AF-A0A7X0IKU4-F1
#
_entry.id   AF-A0A7X0IKU4-F1
#
_cell.length_a   1.000
_cell.length_b   1.000
_cell.length_c   1.000
_cell.angle_alpha   90.00
_cell.angle_beta   90.00
_cell.angle_gamma   90.00
#
_symmetry.space_group_name_H-M   'P 1'
#
loop_
_entity.id
_entity.type
_entity.pdbx_description
1 polymer ?
#
loop_
_entity_poly.entity_id
_entity_poly.type
_entity_poly.pdbx_seq_one_letter_code
_entity_poly.pdbx_strand_id
1 'polypeptide(L)'
;MDDRAQGNARSVQGLAAILAALSLALFAWIYAGFVRAFSEAAAGQQMLDARIGGYERDDVIVMLRYLKDHPDPAAILHSMYLGPELIFPLVLGGLLFCLLQMIGPNGFFFGRAIPPGARFFIFCLPIFYAVVDYAENIAGLMLYPPATPSDATVALLSSALPIIVRLKFLTLVVTVILLARFAIFRYLSRDGSKPS
;
A
#
# COMPACT_ATOMS: atom_id res chain seq x y z
N MET A 1 -8.41 25.28 26.05
CA MET A 1 -7.54 24.76 24.97
C MET A 1 -7.45 23.23 25.01
N ASP A 2 -7.48 22.61 26.19
CA ASP A 2 -7.39 21.15 26.35
C ASP A 2 -8.57 20.35 25.79
N ASP A 3 -9.81 20.85 25.89
CA ASP A 3 -10.98 20.14 25.35
C ASP A 3 -10.94 19.97 23.82
N ARG A 4 -10.40 20.94 23.09
CA ARG A 4 -10.25 20.85 21.62
C ARG A 4 -9.16 19.84 21.23
N ALA A 5 -8.07 19.78 21.98
CA ALA A 5 -6.98 18.85 21.73
C ALA A 5 -7.41 17.39 22.00
N GLN A 6 -8.18 17.17 23.08
CA GLN A 6 -8.77 15.87 23.39
C GLN A 6 -9.85 15.46 22.37
N GLY A 7 -10.69 16.41 21.92
CA GLY A 7 -11.67 16.18 20.86
C GLY A 7 -11.04 15.73 19.54
N ASN A 8 -9.97 16.40 19.11
CA ASN A 8 -9.24 16.01 17.89
C ASN A 8 -8.60 14.63 18.01
N ALA A 9 -8.00 14.30 19.15
CA ALA A 9 -7.38 12.98 19.36
C ALA A 9 -8.41 11.84 19.28
N ARG A 10 -9.60 12.02 19.87
CA ARG A 10 -10.71 11.05 19.77
C ARG A 10 -11.23 10.92 18.34
N SER A 11 -11.31 12.03 17.61
CA SER A 11 -11.73 12.02 16.21
C SER A 11 -10.76 11.23 15.31
N VAL A 12 -9.44 11.43 15.48
CA VAL A 12 -8.43 10.70 14.70
C VAL A 12 -8.43 9.21 15.06
N GLN A 13 -8.62 8.86 16.33
CA GLN A 13 -8.77 7.47 16.76
C GLN A 13 -9.98 6.77 16.14
N GLY A 14 -11.15 7.43 16.16
CA GLY A 14 -12.36 6.91 15.54
C GLY A 14 -12.18 6.71 14.03
N LEU A 15 -11.58 7.70 13.35
CA LEU A 15 -11.26 7.59 11.94
C LEU A 15 -10.28 6.45 11.65
N ALA A 16 -9.21 6.31 12.43
CA ALA A 16 -8.25 5.22 12.28
C ALA A 16 -8.92 3.85 12.46
N ALA A 17 -9.83 3.70 13.43
CA ALA A 17 -10.56 2.45 13.63
C ALA A 17 -11.46 2.11 12.42
N ILE A 18 -12.17 3.10 11.87
CA ILE A 18 -12.99 2.94 10.67
C ILE A 18 -12.11 2.55 9.47
N LEU A 19 -11.02 3.29 9.25
CA LEU A 19 -10.10 3.01 8.15
C LEU A 19 -9.44 1.62 8.30
N ALA A 20 -9.13 1.18 9.52
CA ALA A 20 -8.60 -0.16 9.77
C ALA A 20 -9.62 -1.25 9.42
N ALA A 21 -10.87 -1.08 9.85
CA ALA A 21 -11.95 -2.01 9.51
C ALA A 21 -12.19 -2.07 7.99
N LEU A 22 -12.19 -0.90 7.32
CA LEU A 22 -12.33 -0.80 5.87
C LEU A 22 -11.14 -1.41 5.12
N SER A 23 -9.90 -1.13 5.54
CA SER A 23 -8.71 -1.75 4.96
C SER A 23 -8.77 -3.27 5.09
N LEU A 24 -9.17 -3.81 6.25
CA LEU A 24 -9.30 -5.25 6.44
C LEU A 24 -10.39 -5.84 5.55
N ALA A 25 -11.56 -5.19 5.47
CA ALA A 25 -12.66 -5.64 4.61
C ALA A 25 -12.28 -5.61 3.13
N LEU A 26 -11.64 -4.54 2.66
CA LEU A 26 -11.15 -4.42 1.29
C LEU A 26 -10.07 -5.46 0.98
N PHE A 27 -9.11 -5.66 1.88
CA PHE A 27 -8.09 -6.70 1.72
C PHE A 27 -8.71 -8.10 1.63
N ALA A 28 -9.66 -8.41 2.52
CA ALA A 28 -10.38 -9.68 2.48
C ALA A 28 -11.17 -9.84 1.17
N TRP A 29 -11.80 -8.78 0.67
CA TRP A 29 -12.51 -8.80 -0.60
C TRP A 29 -11.58 -8.96 -1.81
N ILE A 30 -10.44 -8.25 -1.87
CA ILE A 30 -9.41 -8.43 -2.88
C ILE A 30 -8.95 -9.88 -2.90
N TYR A 31 -8.58 -10.41 -1.74
CA TYR A 31 -8.04 -11.77 -1.65
C TYR A 31 -9.09 -12.84 -2.00
N ALA A 32 -10.25 -12.81 -1.35
CA ALA A 32 -11.27 -13.84 -1.54
C ALA A 32 -12.02 -13.70 -2.87
N GLY A 33 -12.26 -12.47 -3.33
CA GLY A 33 -13.06 -12.18 -4.51
C GLY A 33 -12.29 -12.10 -5.82
N PHE A 34 -11.01 -11.74 -5.79
CA PHE A 34 -10.22 -11.52 -7.02
C PHE A 34 -8.99 -12.42 -7.09
N VAL A 35 -8.13 -12.43 -6.07
CA VAL A 35 -6.89 -13.23 -6.10
C VAL A 35 -7.20 -14.73 -6.22
N ARG A 36 -8.15 -15.23 -5.42
CA ARG A 36 -8.59 -16.62 -5.49
C ARG A 36 -9.34 -16.91 -6.78
N ALA A 37 -10.29 -16.07 -7.17
CA ALA A 37 -11.07 -16.25 -8.38
C ALA A 37 -10.19 -16.27 -9.64
N PHE A 38 -9.16 -15.41 -9.69
CA PHE A 38 -8.17 -15.42 -10.76
C PHE A 38 -7.38 -16.72 -10.77
N SER A 39 -6.89 -17.18 -9.62
CA SER A 39 -6.13 -18.43 -9.54
C SER A 39 -6.96 -19.63 -10.00
N GLU A 40 -8.24 -19.68 -9.64
CA GLU A 40 -9.18 -20.71 -10.09
C GLU A 40 -9.42 -20.64 -11.61
N ALA A 41 -9.62 -19.43 -12.17
CA ALA A 41 -9.80 -19.22 -13.60
C ALA A 41 -8.51 -19.44 -14.43
N ALA A 42 -7.34 -19.24 -13.81
CA ALA A 42 -6.03 -19.32 -14.46
C ALA A 42 -5.30 -20.64 -14.19
N ALA A 43 -6.05 -21.72 -13.89
CA ALA A 43 -5.51 -23.06 -13.63
C ALA A 43 -4.38 -23.10 -12.58
N GLY A 44 -4.50 -22.32 -11.51
CA GLY A 44 -3.55 -22.23 -10.42
C GLY A 44 -2.44 -21.18 -10.61
N GLN A 45 -2.40 -20.48 -11.74
CA GLN A 45 -1.47 -19.38 -11.95
C GLN A 45 -1.78 -18.22 -11.00
N GLN A 46 -0.73 -17.60 -10.44
CA GLN A 46 -0.88 -16.49 -9.51
C GLN A 46 -0.83 -15.15 -10.23
N MET A 47 -1.69 -14.21 -9.81
CA MET A 47 -1.56 -12.79 -10.14
C MET A 47 -0.18 -12.28 -9.74
N LEU A 48 0.40 -11.40 -10.55
CA LEU A 48 1.68 -10.79 -10.22
C LEU A 48 1.57 -9.87 -9.00
N ASP A 49 0.45 -9.18 -8.84
CA ASP A 49 0.14 -8.25 -7.75
C ASP A 49 0.13 -8.96 -6.37
N ALA A 50 -0.18 -10.26 -6.35
CA ALA A 50 -0.20 -11.08 -5.14
C ALA A 50 1.19 -11.60 -4.71
N ARG A 51 2.22 -11.45 -5.56
CA ARG A 51 3.57 -11.94 -5.28
C ARG A 51 4.32 -10.95 -4.38
N ILE A 52 4.34 -11.23 -3.07
CA ILE A 52 5.04 -10.40 -2.08
C ILE A 52 6.55 -10.30 -2.35
N GLY A 53 7.17 -11.33 -2.95
CA GLY A 53 8.58 -11.31 -3.35
C GLY A 53 8.89 -10.42 -4.55
N GLY A 54 7.87 -9.80 -5.15
CA GLY A 54 7.96 -9.13 -6.44
C GLY A 54 8.02 -10.11 -7.60
N TYR A 55 8.32 -9.58 -8.77
CA TYR A 55 8.43 -10.29 -10.04
C TYR A 55 9.39 -9.54 -10.96
N GLU A 56 9.82 -10.18 -12.03
CA GLU A 56 10.75 -9.61 -13.00
C GLU A 56 10.04 -9.18 -14.29
N ARG A 57 10.79 -8.52 -15.18
CA ARG A 57 10.28 -8.07 -16.48
C ARG A 57 9.66 -9.21 -17.30
N ASP A 58 10.31 -10.38 -17.30
CA ASP A 58 9.86 -11.52 -18.09
C ASP A 58 8.54 -12.08 -17.56
N ASP A 59 8.31 -12.07 -16.24
CA ASP A 59 7.03 -12.45 -15.63
C ASP A 59 5.89 -11.56 -16.16
N VAL A 60 6.12 -10.27 -16.32
CA VAL A 60 5.13 -9.32 -16.85
C VAL A 60 4.79 -9.64 -18.30
N ILE A 61 5.80 -9.93 -19.13
CA ILE A 61 5.60 -10.27 -20.54
C ILE A 61 4.87 -11.62 -20.68
N VAL A 62 5.23 -12.60 -19.86
CA VAL A 62 4.56 -13.90 -19.82
C VAL A 62 3.10 -13.74 -19.39
N MET A 63 2.83 -12.96 -18.34
CA MET A 63 1.47 -12.68 -17.89
C MET A 63 0.66 -11.97 -18.98
N LEU A 64 1.23 -10.96 -19.63
CA LEU A 64 0.56 -10.26 -20.73
C LEU A 64 0.18 -11.20 -21.87
N ARG A 65 1.08 -12.09 -22.29
CA ARG A 65 0.80 -13.07 -23.34
C ARG A 65 -0.29 -14.04 -22.90
N TYR A 66 -0.19 -14.55 -21.67
CA TYR A 66 -1.19 -15.45 -21.10
C TYR A 66 -2.59 -14.83 -21.10
N LEU A 67 -2.73 -13.60 -20.59
CA LEU A 67 -4.02 -12.92 -20.47
C LEU A 67 -4.65 -12.55 -21.81
N LYS A 68 -3.87 -12.43 -22.90
CA LYS A 68 -4.43 -12.22 -24.25
C LYS A 68 -5.24 -13.42 -24.72
N ASP A 69 -4.84 -14.63 -24.34
CA ASP A 69 -5.48 -15.87 -24.74
C ASP A 69 -6.54 -16.34 -23.72
N HIS A 70 -6.59 -15.72 -22.53
CA HIS A 70 -7.45 -16.12 -21.42
C HIS A 70 -8.31 -14.93 -20.94
N PRO A 71 -9.47 -14.69 -21.58
CA PRO A 71 -10.30 -13.52 -21.30
C PRO A 71 -10.88 -13.51 -19.88
N ASP A 72 -11.17 -14.66 -19.29
CA ASP A 72 -11.78 -14.75 -17.96
C ASP A 72 -10.82 -14.24 -16.85
N PRO A 73 -9.58 -14.76 -16.71
CA PRO A 73 -8.59 -14.16 -15.81
C PRO A 73 -8.31 -12.68 -16.08
N ALA A 74 -8.27 -12.27 -17.35
CA ALA A 74 -8.04 -10.88 -17.72
C ALA A 74 -9.17 -9.96 -17.23
N ALA A 75 -10.42 -10.38 -17.39
CA ALA A 75 -11.58 -9.63 -16.91
C ALA A 75 -11.59 -9.52 -15.37
N ILE A 76 -11.21 -10.58 -14.66
CA ILE A 76 -11.07 -10.56 -13.20
C ILE A 76 -10.00 -9.56 -12.76
N LEU A 77 -8.81 -9.61 -13.37
CA LEU A 77 -7.72 -8.69 -13.06
C LEU A 77 -8.12 -7.23 -13.33
N HIS A 78 -8.73 -6.97 -14.49
CA HIS A 78 -9.21 -5.64 -14.84
C HIS A 78 -10.27 -5.12 -13.85
N SER A 79 -11.20 -5.99 -13.45
CA SER A 79 -12.25 -5.66 -12.48
C SER A 79 -11.68 -5.40 -11.09
N MET A 80 -10.58 -6.06 -10.72
CA MET A 80 -9.87 -5.80 -9.46
C MET A 80 -9.32 -4.38 -9.44
N TYR A 81 -8.60 -3.97 -10.49
CA TYR A 81 -8.01 -2.63 -10.63
C TYR A 81 -9.07 -1.51 -10.64
N LEU A 82 -10.22 -1.74 -11.26
CA LEU A 82 -11.32 -0.77 -11.28
C LEU A 82 -12.26 -0.85 -10.07
N GLY A 83 -12.13 -1.87 -9.24
CA GLY A 83 -12.98 -2.13 -8.09
C GLY A 83 -12.25 -1.81 -6.78
N PRO A 84 -11.93 -2.83 -5.96
CA PRO A 84 -11.38 -2.59 -4.63
C PRO A 84 -9.99 -1.95 -4.64
N GLU A 85 -9.13 -2.25 -5.62
CA GLU A 85 -7.78 -1.65 -5.73
C GLU A 85 -7.82 -0.15 -6.08
N LEU A 86 -8.96 0.37 -6.54
CA LEU A 86 -9.14 1.81 -6.72
C LEU A 86 -9.27 2.54 -5.37
N ILE A 87 -9.81 1.87 -4.35
CA ILE A 87 -10.16 2.48 -3.06
C ILE A 87 -9.14 2.09 -1.99
N PHE A 88 -8.63 0.87 -2.05
CA PHE A 88 -7.74 0.29 -1.04
C PHE A 88 -6.50 1.14 -0.74
N PRO A 89 -5.75 1.66 -1.73
CA PRO A 89 -4.54 2.43 -1.46
C PRO A 89 -4.81 3.72 -0.69
N LEU A 90 -5.93 4.39 -1.00
CA LEU A 90 -6.36 5.59 -0.28
C LEU A 90 -6.75 5.29 1.17
N VAL A 91 -7.51 4.22 1.38
CA VAL A 91 -7.97 3.82 2.73
C VAL A 91 -6.77 3.37 3.58
N LEU A 92 -5.89 2.54 3.04
CA LEU A 92 -4.69 2.07 3.73
C LEU A 92 -3.69 3.20 3.96
N GLY A 93 -3.43 4.04 2.96
CA GLY A 93 -2.57 5.22 3.11
C GLY A 93 -3.12 6.19 4.17
N GLY A 94 -4.43 6.42 4.17
CA GLY A 94 -5.12 7.21 5.19
C GLY A 94 -5.00 6.62 6.59
N LEU A 95 -5.13 5.29 6.73
CA LEU A 95 -4.93 4.58 7.99
C LEU A 95 -3.51 4.78 8.51
N LEU A 96 -2.51 4.49 7.68
CA LEU A 96 -1.08 4.63 8.03
C LEU A 96 -0.75 6.06 8.45
N PHE A 97 -1.32 7.05 7.75
CA PHE A 97 -1.18 8.46 8.10
C PHE A 97 -1.82 8.80 9.45
N CYS A 98 -3.04 8.33 9.72
CA CYS A 98 -3.71 8.52 11.01
C CYS A 98 -2.91 7.87 12.16
N LEU A 99 -2.39 6.65 11.95
CA LEU A 99 -1.56 5.96 12.93
C LEU A 99 -0.27 6.75 13.24
N LEU A 100 0.39 7.29 12.21
CA LEU A 100 1.57 8.15 12.41
C LEU A 100 1.21 9.43 13.18
N GLN A 101 0.04 10.03 12.91
CA GLN A 101 -0.43 11.20 13.68
C GLN A 101 -0.69 10.88 15.14
N MET A 102 -1.34 9.75 15.42
CA MET A 102 -1.70 9.33 16.78
C MET A 102 -0.48 9.03 17.63
N ILE A 103 0.53 8.38 17.04
CA ILE A 103 1.75 8.06 17.77
C ILE A 103 2.59 9.33 17.95
N GLY A 104 2.59 10.21 16.94
CA GLY A 104 3.30 11.48 16.93
C GLY A 104 4.82 11.26 16.85
N PRO A 105 5.54 11.82 15.87
CA PRO A 105 6.99 11.71 15.80
C PRO A 105 7.69 12.67 16.79
N ASN A 106 7.22 12.69 18.05
CA ASN A 106 7.92 13.31 19.17
C ASN A 106 9.03 12.39 19.72
N GLY A 107 9.33 11.31 19.00
CA GLY A 107 10.38 10.36 19.35
C GLY A 107 11.77 10.89 19.08
N PHE A 108 12.76 10.22 19.65
CA PHE A 108 14.17 10.45 19.36
C PHE A 108 14.63 9.49 18.26
N PHE A 109 15.31 10.00 17.22
CA PHE A 109 16.06 9.17 16.28
C PHE A 109 17.51 9.11 16.76
N PHE A 110 18.00 7.92 17.12
CA PHE A 110 19.34 7.71 17.70
C PHE A 110 19.65 8.64 18.89
N GLY A 111 18.70 8.81 19.82
CA GLY A 111 18.88 9.67 21.00
C GLY A 111 18.81 11.18 20.74
N ARG A 112 18.46 11.63 19.51
CA ARG A 112 18.25 13.04 19.17
C ARG A 112 16.81 13.32 18.76
N ALA A 113 16.28 14.48 19.12
CA ALA A 113 14.94 14.89 18.69
C ALA A 113 14.85 14.88 17.17
N ILE A 114 13.74 14.36 16.63
CA ILE A 114 13.54 14.30 15.17
C ILE A 114 13.50 15.74 14.62
N PRO A 115 14.37 16.09 13.65
CA PRO A 115 14.35 17.41 13.06
C PRO A 115 13.05 17.64 12.26
N PRO A 116 12.58 18.90 12.15
CA PRO A 116 11.32 19.22 11.46
C PRO A 116 11.23 18.67 10.02
N GLY A 117 12.35 18.68 9.29
CA GLY A 117 12.42 18.12 7.94
C GLY A 117 12.20 16.60 7.90
N ALA A 118 12.76 15.84 8.85
CA ALA A 118 12.55 14.40 8.91
C ALA A 118 11.09 14.05 9.25
N ARG A 119 10.43 14.87 10.09
CA ARG A 119 9.00 14.74 10.36
C ARG A 119 8.15 14.86 9.10
N PHE A 120 8.46 15.80 8.23
CA PHE A 120 7.78 15.95 6.94
C PHE A 120 7.89 14.67 6.10
N PHE A 121 9.11 14.16 5.89
CA PHE A 121 9.31 12.93 5.11
C PHE A 121 8.56 11.73 5.68
N ILE A 122 8.55 11.56 7.01
CA ILE A 122 7.81 10.47 7.67
C ILE A 122 6.30 10.54 7.35
N PHE A 123 5.70 11.73 7.41
CA PHE A 123 4.29 11.92 7.09
C PHE A 123 3.98 11.83 5.59
N CYS A 124 4.97 12.02 4.72
CA CYS A 124 4.82 11.80 3.28
C CYS A 124 4.86 10.32 2.89
N LEU A 125 5.42 9.42 3.71
CA LEU A 125 5.54 8.00 3.35
C LEU A 125 4.20 7.32 3.03
N PRO A 126 3.12 7.46 3.83
CA PRO A 126 1.83 6.86 3.48
C PRO A 126 1.22 7.42 2.20
N ILE A 127 1.45 8.70 1.93
CA ILE A 127 0.98 9.36 0.70
C ILE A 127 1.75 8.81 -0.50
N PHE A 128 3.07 8.71 -0.36
CA PHE A 128 3.94 8.14 -1.39
C PHE A 128 3.58 6.68 -1.67
N TYR A 129 3.31 5.88 -0.63
CA TYR A 129 2.80 4.51 -0.78
C TYR A 129 1.55 4.49 -1.67
N ALA A 130 0.52 5.28 -1.33
CA ALA A 130 -0.73 5.31 -2.08
C ALA A 130 -0.53 5.76 -3.54
N VAL A 131 0.36 6.73 -3.78
CA VAL A 131 0.68 7.20 -5.15
C VAL A 131 1.36 6.11 -5.96
N VAL A 132 2.34 5.39 -5.38
CA VAL A 132 3.05 4.32 -6.08
C VAL A 132 2.13 3.13 -6.37
N ASP A 133 1.23 2.81 -5.45
CA ASP A 133 0.19 1.79 -5.63
C ASP A 133 -0.79 2.16 -6.77
N TYR A 134 -1.26 3.41 -6.80
CA TYR A 134 -2.04 3.89 -7.96
C TYR A 134 -1.26 3.85 -9.28
N ALA A 135 0.04 4.16 -9.25
CA ALA A 135 0.87 4.08 -10.46
C ALA A 135 0.97 2.63 -10.98
N GLU A 136 1.04 1.64 -10.09
CA GLU A 136 0.99 0.22 -10.45
C GLU A 136 -0.36 -0.15 -11.07
N ASN A 137 -1.47 0.24 -10.47
CA ASN A 137 -2.81 -0.04 -10.98
C ASN A 137 -3.04 0.59 -12.36
N ILE A 138 -2.60 1.84 -12.55
CA ILE A 138 -2.65 2.52 -13.85
C ILE A 138 -1.78 1.79 -14.88
N ALA A 139 -0.56 1.40 -14.49
CA ALA A 139 0.32 0.64 -15.38
C ALA A 139 -0.27 -0.72 -15.75
N GLY A 140 -0.90 -1.43 -14.81
CA GLY A 140 -1.64 -2.68 -15.05
C GLY A 140 -2.79 -2.48 -16.02
N LEU A 141 -3.61 -1.43 -15.84
CA LEU A 141 -4.72 -1.08 -16.73
C LEU A 141 -4.28 -0.68 -18.14
N MET A 142 -3.11 -0.05 -18.29
CA MET A 142 -2.55 0.32 -19.58
C MET A 142 -1.88 -0.85 -20.31
N LEU A 143 -1.51 -1.90 -19.58
CA LEU A 143 -0.73 -3.02 -20.09
C LEU A 143 -1.59 -4.24 -20.40
N TYR A 144 -2.45 -4.66 -19.47
CA TYR A 144 -3.19 -5.90 -19.58
C TYR A 144 -4.53 -5.72 -20.31
N PRO A 145 -5.06 -6.78 -20.94
CA PRO A 145 -6.37 -6.72 -21.60
C PRO A 145 -7.45 -6.18 -20.64
N PRO A 146 -8.41 -5.37 -21.13
CA PRO A 146 -8.73 -5.12 -22.53
C PRO A 146 -7.83 -4.08 -23.24
N ALA A 147 -6.80 -3.55 -22.58
CA ALA A 147 -5.87 -2.64 -23.25
C ALA A 147 -5.13 -3.34 -24.41
N THR A 148 -4.86 -2.57 -25.46
CA THR A 148 -4.06 -2.99 -26.61
C THR A 148 -2.78 -2.14 -26.66
N PRO A 149 -1.79 -2.41 -25.78
CA PRO A 149 -0.59 -1.58 -25.67
C PRO A 149 0.27 -1.69 -26.93
N SER A 150 0.93 -0.58 -27.29
CA SER A 150 2.00 -0.60 -28.29
C SER A 150 3.23 -1.36 -27.80
N ASP A 151 4.10 -1.82 -28.70
CA ASP A 151 5.35 -2.49 -28.31
C ASP A 151 6.24 -1.61 -27.41
N ALA A 152 6.24 -0.30 -27.66
CA ALA A 152 6.94 0.68 -26.82
C ALA A 152 6.35 0.73 -25.40
N THR A 153 5.02 0.71 -25.27
CA THR A 153 4.33 0.68 -23.98
C THR A 153 4.63 -0.62 -23.22
N VAL A 154 4.60 -1.77 -23.91
CA VAL A 154 4.96 -3.06 -23.32
C VAL A 154 6.40 -3.04 -22.82
N ALA A 155 7.35 -2.54 -23.63
CA ALA A 155 8.76 -2.46 -23.24
C ALA A 155 8.98 -1.57 -22.00
N LEU A 156 8.31 -0.41 -21.95
CA LEU A 156 8.38 0.52 -20.83
C LEU A 156 7.76 -0.07 -19.56
N LEU A 157 6.50 -0.51 -19.62
CA LEU A 157 5.75 -0.95 -18.45
C LEU A 157 6.26 -2.28 -17.89
N SER A 158 6.69 -3.21 -18.75
CA SER A 158 7.32 -4.45 -18.28
C SER A 158 8.62 -4.20 -17.50
N SER A 159 9.33 -3.12 -17.80
CA SER A 159 10.54 -2.72 -17.06
C SER A 159 10.22 -1.91 -15.81
N ALA A 160 9.19 -1.06 -15.86
CA ALA A 160 8.81 -0.16 -14.76
C ALA A 160 8.04 -0.88 -13.64
N LEU A 161 7.12 -1.79 -13.97
CA LEU A 161 6.25 -2.46 -13.01
C LEU A 161 7.02 -3.14 -11.86
N PRO A 162 8.06 -3.97 -12.11
CA PRO A 162 8.88 -4.54 -11.05
C PRO A 162 9.46 -3.50 -10.07
N ILE A 163 9.87 -2.35 -10.59
CA ILE A 163 10.46 -1.26 -9.80
C ILE A 163 9.37 -0.59 -8.95
N ILE A 164 8.21 -0.31 -9.54
CA ILE A 164 7.06 0.29 -8.86
C ILE A 164 6.60 -0.62 -7.70
N VAL A 165 6.46 -1.92 -7.92
CA VAL A 165 6.04 -2.87 -6.89
C VAL A 165 7.05 -2.95 -5.75
N ARG A 166 8.35 -3.01 -6.06
CA ARG A 166 9.42 -2.97 -5.04
C ARG A 166 9.36 -1.68 -4.22
N LEU A 167 9.13 -0.55 -4.88
CA LEU A 167 9.02 0.75 -4.22
C LEU A 167 7.78 0.85 -3.33
N LYS A 168 6.64 0.30 -3.78
CA LYS A 168 5.40 0.17 -2.99
C LYS A 168 5.67 -0.58 -1.71
N PHE A 169 6.19 -1.81 -1.81
CA PHE A 169 6.46 -2.65 -0.64
C PHE A 169 7.55 -2.07 0.25
N LEU A 170 8.61 -1.48 -0.30
CA LEU A 170 9.65 -0.82 0.48
C LEU A 170 9.06 0.32 1.32
N THR A 171 8.23 1.16 0.70
CA THR A 171 7.58 2.29 1.39
C THR A 171 6.65 1.79 2.49
N LEU A 172 5.88 0.73 2.22
CA LEU A 172 5.00 0.11 3.20
C LEU A 172 5.79 -0.44 4.40
N VAL A 173 6.84 -1.23 4.14
CA VAL A 173 7.70 -1.83 5.17
C VAL A 173 8.37 -0.76 6.03
N VAL A 174 8.94 0.28 5.41
CA VAL A 174 9.53 1.41 6.15
C VAL A 174 8.49 2.10 7.02
N THR A 175 7.28 2.33 6.51
CA THR A 175 6.18 2.95 7.28
C THR A 175 5.80 2.10 8.48
N VAL A 176 5.65 0.78 8.30
CA VAL A 176 5.32 -0.16 9.39
C VAL A 176 6.44 -0.22 10.44
N ILE A 177 7.70 -0.24 10.03
CA ILE A 177 8.85 -0.21 10.95
C ILE A 177 8.83 1.08 11.78
N LEU A 178 8.58 2.23 11.16
CA LEU A 178 8.50 3.51 11.87
C LEU A 178 7.33 3.54 12.86
N LEU A 179 6.15 3.06 12.44
CA LEU A 179 4.99 2.92 13.32
C LEU A 179 5.29 2.04 14.54
N ALA A 180 5.84 0.86 14.32
CA ALA A 180 6.22 -0.07 15.38
C ALA A 180 7.25 0.55 16.33
N ARG A 181 8.30 1.17 15.77
CA ARG A 181 9.33 1.87 16.55
C ARG A 181 8.71 2.95 17.42
N PHE A 182 7.93 3.86 16.86
CA PHE A 182 7.35 4.95 17.62
C PHE A 182 6.33 4.47 18.66
N ALA A 183 5.56 3.41 18.37
CA ALA A 183 4.66 2.78 19.33
C ALA A 183 5.42 2.20 20.53
N ILE A 184 6.52 1.47 20.28
CA ILE A 184 7.38 0.90 21.33
C ILE A 184 7.99 2.02 22.19
N PHE A 185 8.56 3.06 21.58
CA PHE A 185 9.12 4.20 22.32
C PHE A 185 8.06 4.88 23.19
N ARG A 186 6.87 5.10 22.65
CA ARG A 186 5.75 5.70 23.38
C ARG A 186 5.31 4.83 24.56
N TYR A 187 5.26 3.51 24.39
CA TYR A 187 4.95 2.57 25.46
C TYR A 187 6.01 2.60 26.58
N LEU A 188 7.29 2.47 26.21
CA LEU A 188 8.42 2.49 27.16
C LEU A 188 8.54 3.83 27.90
N SER A 189 8.27 4.96 27.23
CA SER A 189 8.26 6.28 27.89
C SER A 189 7.09 6.48 28.85
N ARG A 190 6.00 5.70 28.71
CA ARG A 190 4.81 5.79 29.57
C ARG A 190 5.00 5.08 30.91
N ASP A 191 5.86 4.05 30.95
CA ASP A 191 6.15 3.24 32.14
C ASP A 191 7.25 3.81 33.06
N GLY A 192 7.67 5.06 32.88
CA GLY A 192 8.34 5.81 33.96
C GLY A 192 9.87 5.84 33.95
N SER A 193 10.49 6.12 32.81
CA SER A 193 11.84 6.71 32.82
C SER A 193 11.86 7.97 31.95
N LYS A 194 11.59 9.11 32.59
CA LYS A 194 12.10 10.39 32.08
C LYS A 194 13.63 10.26 31.96
N PRO A 195 14.25 10.49 30.81
CA PRO A 195 15.65 10.85 30.81
C PRO A 195 15.72 12.28 31.35
N SER A 196 16.33 12.40 32.52
CA SER A 196 16.99 13.61 33.01
C SER A 196 17.90 14.23 31.96
#